data_AF-W4V576-F1
#
_entry.id   AF-W4V576-F1
#
_cell.length_a   1.000
_cell.length_b   1.000
_cell.length_c   1.000
_cell.angle_alpha   90.00
_cell.angle_beta   90.00
_cell.angle_gamma   90.00
#
_symmetry.space_group_name_H-M   'P 1'
#
loop_
_entity.id
_entity.type
_entity.pdbx_description
1 polymer ?
#
loop_
_entity_poly.entity_id
_entity_poly.type
_entity_poly.pdbx_seq_one_letter_code
_entity_poly.pdbx_strand_id
1 'polypeptide(L)' 'MSGGFDLTVIVEGKTMKEVALFVAEKLSTLESVLSTSTHFVLKKYKDKGTIFEKKQKDDREAVVL' A
#
# COMPACT_ATOMS: atom_id res chain seq x y z
N MET A 1 6.44 -10.31 6.15
CA MET A 1 5.68 -11.57 6.05
C MET A 1 6.15 -12.50 7.15
N SER A 2 5.37 -12.52 8.24
CA SER A 2 5.40 -13.53 9.30
C SER A 2 4.07 -13.42 10.04
N GLY A 3 3.08 -14.23 9.66
CA GLY A 3 1.68 -14.25 10.14
C GLY A 3 0.62 -14.16 9.02
N GLY A 4 -0.65 -14.45 9.34
CA GLY A 4 -1.91 -14.09 8.65
C GLY A 4 -2.18 -14.55 7.20
N PHE A 5 -1.18 -14.55 6.34
CA PHE A 5 -1.31 -14.81 4.90
C PHE A 5 -0.08 -15.58 4.39
N ASP A 6 -0.27 -16.44 3.39
CA ASP A 6 0.82 -17.19 2.76
C ASP A 6 1.54 -16.38 1.68
N LEU A 7 0.80 -15.58 0.92
CA LEU A 7 1.28 -14.84 -0.24
C LEU A 7 0.96 -13.35 -0.14
N THR A 8 1.87 -12.51 -0.63
CA THR A 8 1.62 -11.08 -0.88
C THR A 8 1.77 -10.81 -2.36
N VAL A 9 0.72 -10.27 -2.98
CA VAL A 9 0.70 -9.92 -4.40
C VAL A 9 0.51 -8.42 -4.54
N ILE A 10 1.29 -7.79 -5.40
CA ILE A 10 1.15 -6.37 -5.74
C ILE A 10 0.43 -6.30 -7.08
N VAL A 11 -0.73 -5.65 -7.11
CA VAL A 11 -1.55 -5.46 -8.31
C VAL A 11 -1.58 -3.97 -8.63
N GLU A 12 -1.30 -3.63 -9.88
CA GLU A 12 -1.38 -2.27 -10.41
C GLU A 12 -2.52 -2.19 -11.42
N GLY A 13 -3.34 -1.13 -11.33
CA GLY A 13 -4.46 -0.88 -12.24
C GLY A 13 -4.75 0.61 -12.34
N LYS A 14 -5.48 1.02 -13.37
CA LYS A 14 -5.77 2.45 -13.62
C LYS A 14 -6.82 3.00 -12.65
N THR A 15 -7.73 2.13 -12.20
CA THR A 15 -8.83 2.50 -11.31
C THR A 15 -8.99 1.48 -10.19
N MET A 16 -9.53 1.91 -9.03
CA MET A 16 -9.85 0.97 -7.95
C MET A 16 -10.83 -0.12 -8.38
N LYS A 17 -11.79 0.22 -9.26
CA LYS A 17 -12.78 -0.72 -9.77
C LYS A 17 -12.12 -1.85 -10.57
N GLU A 18 -11.15 -1.52 -11.43
CA GLU A 18 -10.42 -2.49 -12.23
C GLU A 18 -9.64 -3.47 -11.34
N VAL A 19 -8.95 -2.97 -10.31
CA VAL A 19 -8.21 -3.81 -9.36
C VAL A 19 -9.16 -4.71 -8.57
N ALA A 20 -10.27 -4.17 -8.07
CA ALA A 20 -11.27 -4.95 -7.35
C ALA A 20 -11.90 -6.06 -8.21
N LEU A 21 -12.23 -5.74 -9.47
CA LEU A 21 -12.79 -6.72 -10.42
C LEU A 21 -11.79 -7.81 -10.74
N PHE A 22 -10.52 -7.46 -10.95
CA PHE A 22 -9.45 -8.43 -11.19
C PHE A 22 -9.29 -9.40 -10.01
N VAL A 23 -9.30 -8.89 -8.77
CA VAL A 23 -9.23 -9.76 -7.58
C VAL A 23 -10.44 -10.69 -7.53
N ALA A 24 -11.65 -10.16 -7.72
CA ALA A 24 -12.91 -10.91 -7.61
C ALA A 24 -13.10 -11.98 -8.70
N GLU A 25 -12.71 -11.68 -9.95
CA GLU A 25 -12.96 -12.56 -11.09
C GLU A 25 -11.80 -13.51 -11.38
N LYS A 26 -10.57 -13.13 -11.02
CA LYS A 26 -9.35 -13.86 -11.41
C LYS A 26 -8.59 -14.46 -10.25
N LEU A 27 -8.38 -13.72 -9.16
CA LEU A 27 -7.54 -14.22 -8.05
C LEU A 27 -8.35 -15.06 -7.05
N SER A 28 -9.51 -14.59 -6.60
CA SER A 28 -10.33 -15.31 -5.62
C SER A 28 -11.06 -16.53 -6.18
N THR A 29 -11.14 -16.66 -7.51
CA THR A 29 -11.78 -17.79 -8.19
C THR A 29 -10.85 -18.98 -8.41
N LEU A 30 -9.55 -18.82 -8.11
CA LEU A 30 -8.59 -19.92 -8.20
C LEU A 30 -8.85 -20.93 -7.10
N GLU A 31 -8.92 -22.22 -7.46
CA GLU A 31 -9.22 -23.31 -6.53
C GLU A 31 -8.18 -23.42 -5.40
N SER A 32 -6.93 -23.02 -5.65
CA SER A 32 -5.86 -23.01 -4.65
C SER A 32 -5.92 -21.82 -3.68
N VAL A 33 -6.84 -20.87 -3.86
CA VAL A 33 -6.94 -19.65 -3.05
C VAL A 33 -8.09 -19.79 -2.06
N LEU A 34 -7.75 -19.93 -0.78
CA LEU A 34 -8.75 -20.06 0.29
C LEU A 34 -9.45 -18.74 0.60
N SER A 35 -8.69 -17.64 0.65
CA SER A 35 -9.22 -16.31 0.92
C SER A 35 -8.27 -15.21 0.42
N THR A 36 -8.82 -14.04 0.15
CA THR A 36 -8.07 -12.87 -0.31
C THR A 36 -8.40 -11.66 0.54
N SER A 37 -7.38 -10.87 0.92
CA SER A 37 -7.56 -9.56 1.56
C SER A 37 -6.81 -8.50 0.77
N THR A 38 -7.51 -7.44 0.36
CA THR A 38 -6.95 -6.37 -0.48
C THR A 38 -6.64 -5.14 0.35
N HIS A 39 -5.40 -4.66 0.28
CA HIS A 39 -4.95 -3.46 0.97
C HIS A 39 -4.52 -2.40 -0.05
N PHE A 40 -5.19 -1.24 -0.05
CA PHE A 40 -4.87 -0.15 -0.96
C PHE A 40 -3.81 0.77 -0.37
N VAL A 41 -2.77 1.05 -1.15
CA VAL A 41 -1.72 2.01 -0.76
C VAL A 41 -2.23 3.43 -1.03
N LEU A 42 -2.59 4.15 0.03
CA LEU A 42 -3.12 5.52 -0.08
C LEU A 42 -2.04 6.57 -0.35
N LYS A 43 -0.92 6.51 0.39
CA LYS A 43 0.21 7.43 0.24
C LYS A 43 1.51 6.67 0.44
N LYS A 44 2.44 6.81 -0.51
CA LYS A 44 3.81 6.32 -0.39
C LYS A 44 4.65 7.40 0.26
N TYR A 45 5.22 7.12 1.43
CA TYR A 45 6.10 8.05 2.15
C TYR A 45 7.57 7.85 1.82
N LYS A 46 7.93 6.64 1.37
CA LYS A 46 9.27 6.25 0.95
C LYS A 46 9.16 5.22 -0.16
N ASP A 47 10.00 5.31 -1.17
CA ASP A 47 10.14 4.28 -2.21
C ASP A 47 11.62 4.12 -2.58
N LYS A 48 12.06 2.86 -2.73
CA LYS A 48 13.45 2.51 -3.10
C LYS A 48 14.55 3.27 -2.32
N GLY A 49 14.32 3.55 -1.04
CA GLY A 49 15.28 4.27 -0.19
C GLY A 49 15.14 5.80 -0.21
N THR A 50 14.36 6.37 -1.13
CA THR A 50 14.12 7.82 -1.23
C THR A 50 12.88 8.20 -0.42
N ILE A 51 13.04 9.12 0.54
CA ILE A 51 11.93 9.64 1.35
C ILE A 51 11.26 10.77 0.55
N PHE A 52 9.95 10.67 0.32
CA PHE A 52 9.21 11.68 -0.46
C PHE A 52 8.85 12.92 0.38
N GLU A 53 8.83 12.79 1.69
CA GLU A 53 8.58 13.91 2.60
C GLU A 53 9.87 14.72 2.82
N LYS A 54 9.82 16.01 2.46
CA LYS A 54 10.80 16.98 2.98
C LYS A 54 10.56 17.10 4.48
N LYS A 55 11.63 16.99 5.30
CA LYS A 55 11.56 17.34 6.72
C LYS A 55 10.89 18.71 6.84
N GLN A 56 9.77 18.77 7.54
CA GLN A 56 9.12 20.03 7.90
C GLN A 56 10.16 20.85 8.66
N LYS A 57 10.55 22.00 8.11
CA LYS A 57 11.42 22.93 8.82
C LYS A 57 10.56 23.52 9.93
N ASP A 58 11.06 23.48 11.16
CA ASP A 58 10.37 24.12 12.27
C ASP A 58 10.40 25.63 12.04
N ASP A 59 9.26 26.21 11.67
CA ASP A 59 9.11 27.65 11.43
C ASP A 59 8.82 28.41 12.74
N ARG A 60 8.84 27.73 13.90
CA ARG A 60 8.71 28.39 15.21
C ARG A 60 10.03 29.06 15.56
N GLU A 61 9.99 30.37 15.80
CA GLU A 61 11.13 31.08 16.36
C GLU A 61 11.43 30.57 17.78
N ALA A 62 12.69 30.17 18.02
CA ALA A 62 13.15 29.82 19.35
C ALA A 62 13.23 31.09 20.20
N VAL A 63 12.38 31.19 21.22
CA VAL A 63 12.54 32.21 22.27
C VAL A 63 13.69 31.78 23.16
N VAL A 64 14.82 32.47 23.05
CA VAL A 64 15.95 32.34 23.98
C VAL A 64 15.78 33.45 25.02
N LEU A 65 15.65 33.06 26.30
CA LEU A 65 15.59 33.98 27.45
C LEU A 65 16.99 34.41 27.88
#